data_AF-A0A7J2U5P4-F1
#
_entry.id   AF-A0A7J2U5P4-F1
#
_cell.length_a   1.000
_cell.length_b   1.000
_cell.length_c   1.000
_cell.angle_alpha   90.00
_cell.angle_beta   90.00
_cell.angle_gamma   90.00
#
_symmetry.space_group_name_H-M   'P 1'
#
loop_
_entity.id
_entity.type
_entity.pdbx_description
1 polymer ?
#
loop_
_entity_poly.entity_id
_entity_poly.type
_entity_poly.pdbx_seq_one_letter_code
_entity_poly.pdbx_strand_id
1 'polypeptide(L)'
;MLSLSNLTKALKKLQSIRADDPVDEDLRGWNWHKPPVKPRAYLNLAVSEIVYRFCSTKRDLWLKRVGGAKPVLTEVMRRGIAIHEAIHRSAKEVGKAIAIGLTPWRAYEYAVSRWRRVSREIGVCDRYVEDVYRLSTFMWASLAAELNGSTPLTEYMVNGSLLGLSRTIQCTFVAV
;
A
#
# COMPACT_ATOMS: atom_id res chain seq x y z
N MET A 1 18.70 -2.08 24.52
CA MET A 1 17.25 -2.25 24.77
C MET A 1 16.67 -0.94 25.28
N LEU A 2 15.66 -0.38 24.62
CA LEU A 2 14.94 0.78 25.13
C LEU A 2 14.03 0.32 26.28
N SER A 3 14.21 0.85 27.49
CA SER A 3 13.31 0.55 28.60
C SER A 3 11.94 1.18 28.38
N LEU A 4 10.89 0.54 28.92
CA LEU A 4 9.54 1.08 28.97
C LEU A 4 9.52 2.51 29.53
N SER A 5 10.32 2.78 30.57
CA SER A 5 10.44 4.11 31.17
C SER A 5 11.02 5.16 30.21
N ASN A 6 11.99 4.80 29.37
CA ASN A 6 12.56 5.70 28.38
C ASN A 6 11.57 5.97 27.24
N LEU A 7 10.81 4.95 26.84
CA LEU A 7 9.78 5.06 25.80
C LEU A 7 8.63 5.98 26.26
N THR A 8 8.15 5.82 27.49
CA THR A 8 7.10 6.69 28.06
C THR A 8 7.58 8.15 28.16
N LYS A 9 8.84 8.38 28.56
CA LYS A 9 9.42 9.73 28.60
C LYS A 9 9.52 10.35 27.20
N ALA A 10 9.95 9.57 26.20
CA ALA A 10 10.02 10.03 24.83
C ALA A 10 8.64 10.39 24.27
N LEU A 11 7.63 9.55 24.51
CA LEU A 11 6.25 9.82 24.10
C LEU A 11 5.69 11.09 24.76
N LYS A 12 5.87 11.26 26.08
CA LYS A 12 5.46 12.50 26.77
C LYS A 12 6.14 13.74 26.22
N LYS A 13 7.43 13.63 25.88
CA LYS A 13 8.18 14.74 25.26
C LYS A 13 7.65 15.08 23.87
N LEU A 14 7.36 14.09 23.04
CA LEU A 14 6.73 14.30 21.72
C LEU A 14 5.34 14.92 21.85
N GLN A 15 4.58 14.52 22.86
CA GLN A 15 3.25 15.06 23.14
C GLN A 15 3.32 16.52 23.61
N SER A 16 4.32 16.88 24.43
CA SER A 16 4.59 18.27 24.82
C SER A 16 4.97 19.11 23.60
N ILE A 17 5.89 18.64 22.77
CA ILE A 17 6.31 19.33 21.54
C ILE A 17 5.13 19.53 20.58
N ARG A 18 4.21 18.56 20.51
CA ARG A 18 2.97 18.67 19.74
C ARG A 18 2.05 19.75 20.31
N ALA A 19 1.89 19.81 21.63
CA ALA A 19 1.00 20.75 22.30
C ALA A 19 1.47 22.20 22.17
N ASP A 20 2.78 22.43 22.04
CA ASP A 20 3.37 23.76 21.86
C ASP A 20 3.25 24.29 20.42
N ASP A 21 2.81 23.47 19.45
CA ASP A 21 2.60 23.93 18.08
C ASP A 21 1.34 24.81 17.99
N PRO A 22 1.42 26.02 17.39
CA PRO A 22 0.32 26.99 17.36
C PRO A 22 -0.87 26.57 16.47
N VAL A 23 -0.77 25.49 15.69
CA VAL A 23 -1.87 25.03 14.83
C VAL A 23 -2.98 24.40 15.69
N ASP A 24 -4.22 24.82 15.51
CA ASP A 24 -5.37 24.19 16.18
C ASP A 24 -5.40 22.68 15.90
N GLU A 25 -5.67 21.85 16.92
CA GLU A 25 -5.76 20.39 16.81
C GLU A 25 -6.78 19.94 15.75
N ASP A 26 -7.85 20.70 15.55
CA ASP A 26 -8.85 20.43 14.50
C ASP A 26 -8.31 20.66 13.07
N LEU A 27 -7.19 21.37 12.91
CA LEU A 27 -6.60 21.71 11.61
C LEU A 27 -5.43 20.79 11.19
N ARG A 28 -5.03 19.83 12.02
CA ARG A 28 -3.81 19.01 11.83
C ARG A 28 -3.97 17.79 10.93
N GLY A 29 -5.04 17.74 10.16
CA GLY A 29 -5.23 16.76 9.09
C GLY A 29 -5.72 15.39 9.56
N TRP A 30 -5.24 14.80 10.66
CA TRP A 30 -5.74 13.51 11.16
C TRP A 30 -6.44 13.65 12.50
N ASN A 31 -7.76 13.54 12.50
CA ASN A 31 -8.59 13.48 13.70
C ASN A 31 -9.41 12.19 13.64
N TRP A 32 -9.29 11.31 14.64
CA TRP A 32 -10.03 10.03 14.66
C TRP A 32 -11.55 10.20 14.67
N HIS A 33 -12.04 11.38 15.06
CA HIS A 33 -13.46 11.70 15.21
C HIS A 33 -14.01 12.59 14.10
N LYS A 34 -13.15 13.15 13.23
CA LYS A 34 -13.55 14.08 12.16
C LYS A 34 -12.83 13.74 10.87
N PRO A 35 -13.47 13.85 9.70
CA PRO A 35 -12.79 13.65 8.43
C PRO A 35 -11.58 14.59 8.30
N PRO A 36 -10.51 14.14 7.61
CA PRO A 36 -9.29 14.92 7.49
C PRO A 36 -9.56 16.28 6.84
N VAL A 37 -8.85 17.30 7.33
CA VAL A 37 -8.96 18.67 6.83
C VAL A 37 -8.60 18.68 5.35
N LYS A 38 -9.56 19.05 4.50
CA LYS A 38 -9.33 19.13 3.06
C LYS A 38 -8.36 20.27 2.75
N PRO A 39 -7.33 20.03 1.91
CA PRO A 39 -6.44 21.11 1.48
C PRO A 39 -7.24 22.17 0.70
N ARG A 40 -6.85 23.45 0.84
CA ARG A 40 -7.50 24.58 0.15
C ARG A 40 -7.53 24.42 -1.37
N ALA A 41 -6.56 23.71 -1.95
CA ALA A 41 -6.52 23.38 -3.36
C ALA A 41 -6.16 21.90 -3.53
N TYR A 42 -6.93 21.19 -4.34
CA TYR A 42 -6.65 19.81 -4.72
C TYR A 42 -6.04 19.78 -6.11
N LEU A 43 -4.72 19.89 -6.18
CA LEU A 43 -3.98 19.92 -7.46
C LEU A 43 -3.82 18.54 -8.12
N ASN A 44 -4.43 17.49 -7.55
CA ASN A 44 -4.31 16.10 -8.00
C ASN A 44 -2.84 15.67 -8.20
N LEU A 45 -1.93 16.16 -7.36
CA LEU A 45 -0.51 15.80 -7.43
C LEU A 45 -0.28 14.48 -6.71
N ALA A 46 0.43 13.56 -7.37
CA ALA A 46 0.87 12.33 -6.72
C ALA A 46 2.01 12.62 -5.75
N VAL A 47 2.11 11.85 -4.67
CA VAL A 47 3.21 11.98 -3.69
C VAL A 47 4.57 11.91 -4.38
N SER A 48 4.72 10.99 -5.34
CA SER A 48 5.94 10.83 -6.13
C SER A 48 6.38 12.10 -6.87
N GLU A 49 5.45 12.96 -7.27
CA GLU A 49 5.77 14.20 -7.99
C GLU A 49 6.30 15.30 -7.06
N ILE A 50 5.93 15.24 -5.78
CA ILE A 50 6.32 16.24 -4.79
C ILE A 50 7.63 15.83 -4.12
N VAL A 51 7.74 14.56 -3.72
CA VAL A 51 8.77 14.06 -2.79
C VAL A 51 10.14 13.88 -3.45
N TYR A 52 10.22 13.34 -4.67
CA TYR A 52 11.50 12.92 -5.23
C TYR A 52 12.43 14.05 -5.70
N ARG A 53 11.96 15.31 -5.69
CA ARG A 53 12.76 16.53 -6.00
C ARG A 53 13.74 16.38 -7.18
N PHE A 54 13.36 15.65 -8.24
CA PHE A 54 14.22 15.42 -9.41
C PHE A 54 14.72 16.71 -10.04
N CYS A 55 13.88 17.75 -10.07
CA CYS A 55 14.27 19.12 -10.41
C CYS A 55 13.98 20.07 -9.25
N SER A 56 15.00 20.82 -8.82
CA SER A 56 14.86 21.85 -7.77
C SER A 56 13.84 22.93 -8.12
N THR A 57 13.74 23.28 -9.41
CA THR A 57 12.81 24.30 -9.92
C THR A 57 11.41 23.76 -10.27
N LYS A 58 11.17 22.45 -10.09
CA LYS A 58 9.90 21.78 -10.44
C LYS A 58 9.46 21.93 -11.91
N ARG A 59 10.39 22.26 -12.81
CA ARG A 59 10.14 22.38 -14.25
C ARG A 59 9.72 21.05 -14.89
N ASP A 60 10.25 19.95 -14.37
CA ASP A 60 9.85 18.58 -14.72
C ASP A 60 8.35 18.34 -14.49
N LEU A 61 7.82 18.80 -13.36
CA LEU A 61 6.40 18.67 -13.03
C LEU A 61 5.53 19.51 -13.97
N TRP A 62 5.95 20.74 -14.26
CA TRP A 62 5.25 21.60 -15.22
C TRP A 62 5.25 20.98 -16.62
N LEU A 63 6.39 20.48 -17.10
CA LEU A 63 6.48 19.81 -18.40
C LEU A 63 5.58 18.57 -18.48
N LYS A 64 5.52 17.78 -17.39
CA LYS A 64 4.67 16.59 -17.33
C LYS A 64 3.17 16.93 -17.31
N ARG A 65 2.75 17.91 -16.51
CA ARG A 65 1.33 18.21 -16.25
C ARG A 65 0.72 19.24 -17.21
N VAL A 66 1.49 20.24 -17.60
CA VAL A 66 1.05 21.34 -18.48
C VAL A 66 1.62 21.14 -19.88
N GLY A 67 2.91 20.86 -20.00
CA GLY A 67 3.58 20.65 -21.29
C GLY A 67 3.27 19.31 -21.98
N GLY A 68 2.56 18.40 -21.31
CA GLY A 68 2.19 17.07 -21.83
C GLY A 68 3.37 16.14 -22.13
N ALA A 69 4.58 16.46 -21.66
CA ALA A 69 5.78 15.68 -21.91
C ALA A 69 5.69 14.32 -21.18
N LYS A 70 5.79 13.23 -21.93
CA LYS A 70 5.81 11.86 -21.37
C LYS A 70 7.24 11.44 -21.05
N PRO A 71 7.53 10.95 -19.83
CA PRO A 71 8.86 10.47 -19.49
C PRO A 71 9.17 9.19 -20.28
N VAL A 72 10.42 9.07 -20.75
CA VAL A 72 10.92 7.83 -21.35
C VAL A 72 11.21 6.83 -20.24
N LEU A 73 10.60 5.65 -20.32
CA LEU A 73 10.79 4.60 -19.33
C LEU A 73 12.15 3.90 -19.53
N THR A 74 12.96 3.94 -18.48
CA THR A 74 14.19 3.13 -18.41
C THR A 74 13.83 1.65 -18.30
N GLU A 75 14.79 0.77 -18.60
CA GLU A 75 14.60 -0.68 -18.47
C GLU A 75 14.23 -1.08 -17.04
N VAL A 76 14.87 -0.45 -16.04
CA VAL A 76 14.59 -0.67 -14.62
C VAL A 76 13.14 -0.28 -14.29
N MET A 77 12.64 0.84 -14.83
CA MET A 77 11.25 1.24 -14.63
C MET A 77 10.27 0.28 -15.28
N ARG A 78 10.54 -0.20 -16.50
CA ARG A 78 9.69 -1.19 -17.18
C ARG A 78 9.62 -2.49 -16.40
N ARG A 79 10.77 -2.96 -15.90
CA ARG A 79 10.83 -4.13 -15.02
C ARG A 79 10.06 -3.92 -13.72
N GLY A 80 10.20 -2.75 -13.10
CA GLY A 80 9.42 -2.39 -11.91
C GLY A 80 7.91 -2.44 -12.15
N ILE A 81 7.44 -1.87 -13.27
CA ILE A 81 6.03 -1.93 -13.68
C ILE A 81 5.57 -3.39 -13.85
N ALA A 82 6.39 -4.22 -14.51
CA ALA A 82 6.09 -5.63 -14.69
C ALA A 82 5.98 -6.41 -13.36
N ILE A 83 6.87 -6.12 -12.41
CA ILE A 83 6.86 -6.70 -11.07
C ILE A 83 5.56 -6.33 -10.33
N HIS A 84 5.20 -5.04 -10.33
CA HIS A 84 3.97 -4.58 -9.69
C HIS A 84 2.72 -5.20 -10.32
N GLU A 85 2.67 -5.30 -11.64
CA GLU A 85 1.56 -5.96 -12.33
C GLU A 85 1.51 -7.45 -12.01
N ALA A 86 2.66 -8.14 -11.92
CA ALA A 86 2.70 -9.54 -11.52
C ALA A 86 2.14 -9.78 -10.11
N ILE A 87 2.49 -8.93 -9.14
CA ILE A 87 1.95 -8.98 -7.76
C ILE A 87 0.45 -8.72 -7.76
N HIS A 88 0.00 -7.70 -8.49
CA HIS A 88 -1.42 -7.38 -8.59
C HIS A 88 -2.22 -8.55 -9.20
N ARG A 89 -1.68 -9.15 -10.27
CA ARG A 89 -2.30 -10.29 -10.96
C ARG A 89 -2.34 -11.53 -10.09
N SER A 90 -1.29 -11.84 -9.34
CA SER A 90 -1.29 -12.99 -8.44
C SER A 90 -2.35 -12.84 -7.35
N ALA A 91 -2.46 -11.65 -6.73
CA ALA A 91 -3.50 -11.35 -5.75
C ALA A 91 -4.91 -11.55 -6.33
N LYS A 92 -5.13 -11.01 -7.54
CA LYS A 92 -6.41 -11.09 -8.25
C LYS A 92 -6.79 -12.53 -8.61
N GLU A 93 -5.84 -13.34 -9.09
CA GLU A 93 -6.13 -14.73 -9.47
C GLU A 93 -6.39 -15.62 -8.25
N VAL A 94 -5.65 -15.43 -7.15
CA VAL A 94 -5.92 -16.11 -5.88
C VAL A 94 -7.28 -15.69 -5.31
N GLY A 95 -7.55 -14.38 -5.26
CA GLY A 95 -8.84 -13.87 -4.76
C GLY A 95 -10.04 -14.41 -5.53
N LYS A 96 -9.95 -14.48 -6.87
CA LYS A 96 -10.99 -15.13 -7.70
C LYS A 96 -11.16 -16.61 -7.38
N ALA A 97 -10.06 -17.35 -7.25
CA ALA A 97 -10.08 -18.77 -6.97
C ALA A 97 -10.75 -19.07 -5.61
N ILE A 98 -10.40 -18.30 -4.58
CA ILE A 98 -11.02 -18.39 -3.26
C ILE A 98 -12.51 -18.02 -3.33
N ALA A 99 -12.88 -16.96 -4.07
CA ALA A 99 -14.26 -16.54 -4.23
C ALA A 99 -15.15 -17.60 -4.92
N ILE A 100 -14.56 -18.47 -5.75
CA ILE A 100 -15.24 -19.63 -6.38
C ILE A 100 -15.34 -20.82 -5.41
N GLY A 101 -14.77 -20.72 -4.20
CA GLY A 101 -14.81 -21.76 -3.17
C GLY A 101 -13.63 -22.74 -3.24
N LEU A 102 -12.56 -22.43 -3.99
CA LEU A 102 -11.37 -23.27 -3.98
C LEU A 102 -10.64 -23.16 -2.64
N THR A 103 -10.08 -24.27 -2.17
CA THR A 103 -9.19 -24.25 -1.01
C THR A 103 -7.93 -23.43 -1.32
N PRO A 104 -7.27 -22.83 -0.32
CA PRO A 104 -6.08 -22.01 -0.54
C PRO A 104 -4.98 -22.70 -1.36
N TRP A 105 -4.74 -23.99 -1.12
CA TRP A 105 -3.79 -24.78 -1.90
C TRP A 105 -4.20 -24.88 -3.38
N ARG A 106 -5.49 -25.16 -3.65
CA ARG A 106 -6.03 -25.22 -5.01
C ARG A 106 -6.03 -23.86 -5.69
N ALA A 107 -6.23 -22.78 -4.95
CA ALA A 107 -6.13 -21.41 -5.44
C ALA A 107 -4.69 -21.07 -5.89
N TYR A 108 -3.68 -21.51 -5.14
CA TYR A 108 -2.27 -21.40 -5.53
C TYR A 108 -1.98 -22.16 -6.83
N GLU A 109 -2.34 -23.45 -6.91
CA GLU A 109 -2.15 -24.26 -8.12
C GLU A 109 -2.81 -23.62 -9.35
N TYR A 110 -4.05 -23.16 -9.18
CA TYR A 110 -4.82 -22.48 -10.20
C TYR A 110 -4.12 -21.21 -10.69
N ALA A 111 -3.68 -20.34 -9.79
CA ALA A 111 -3.05 -19.07 -10.16
C ALA A 111 -1.67 -19.27 -10.80
N VAL A 112 -0.87 -20.23 -10.32
CA VAL A 112 0.43 -20.56 -10.94
C VAL A 112 0.26 -21.14 -12.34
N SER A 113 -0.74 -22.00 -12.56
CA SER A 113 -1.02 -22.57 -13.89
C SER A 113 -1.34 -21.51 -14.95
N ARG A 114 -1.82 -20.33 -14.52
CA ARG A 114 -2.16 -19.19 -15.38
C ARG A 114 -0.98 -18.30 -15.74
N TRP A 115 0.21 -18.52 -15.19
CA TRP A 115 1.37 -17.67 -15.43
C TRP A 115 1.61 -17.42 -16.92
N ARG A 116 1.56 -18.46 -17.77
CA ARG A 116 1.79 -18.31 -19.23
C ARG A 116 0.81 -17.35 -19.91
N ARG A 117 -0.41 -17.21 -19.40
CA ARG A 117 -1.41 -16.26 -19.90
C ARG A 117 -1.11 -14.87 -19.35
N VAL A 118 -0.86 -14.77 -18.04
CA VAL A 118 -0.53 -13.52 -17.36
C VAL A 118 0.72 -12.88 -17.96
N SER A 119 1.80 -13.63 -18.16
CA SER A 119 3.05 -13.14 -18.75
C SER A 119 2.86 -12.59 -20.16
N ARG A 120 1.99 -13.21 -20.96
CA ARG A 120 1.60 -12.70 -22.29
C ARG A 120 0.79 -11.41 -22.22
N GLU A 121 -0.13 -11.29 -21.27
CA GLU A 121 -0.93 -10.08 -21.06
C GLU A 121 -0.08 -8.91 -20.55
N ILE A 122 0.94 -9.17 -19.72
CA ILE A 122 1.91 -8.17 -19.25
C ILE A 122 2.95 -7.84 -20.33
N GLY A 123 3.21 -8.78 -21.24
CA GLY A 123 4.23 -8.64 -22.29
C GLY A 123 5.66 -8.85 -21.78
N VAL A 124 5.86 -9.76 -20.84
CA VAL A 124 7.15 -9.95 -20.14
C VAL A 124 7.61 -11.41 -20.18
N CYS A 125 8.90 -11.60 -20.44
CA CYS A 125 9.56 -12.91 -20.47
C CYS A 125 10.75 -12.99 -19.48
N ASP A 126 10.74 -12.15 -18.43
CA ASP A 126 11.77 -12.11 -17.40
C ASP A 126 11.50 -13.18 -16.32
N ARG A 127 12.47 -14.07 -16.11
CA ARG A 127 12.42 -15.13 -15.11
C ARG A 127 12.22 -14.61 -13.69
N TYR A 128 12.80 -13.46 -13.36
CA TYR A 128 12.63 -12.85 -12.04
C TYR A 128 11.17 -12.42 -11.80
N VAL A 129 10.49 -11.92 -12.83
CA VAL A 129 9.08 -11.53 -12.72
C VAL A 129 8.21 -12.77 -12.54
N GLU A 130 8.56 -13.89 -13.18
CA GLU A 130 7.92 -15.19 -12.92
C GLU A 130 8.10 -15.65 -11.47
N ASP A 131 9.32 -15.57 -10.95
CA ASP A 131 9.61 -15.96 -9.57
C ASP A 131 8.82 -15.09 -8.58
N VAL A 132 8.77 -13.77 -8.80
CA VAL A 132 7.94 -12.86 -8.00
C VAL A 132 6.46 -13.21 -8.09
N TYR A 133 5.95 -13.52 -9.28
CA TYR A 133 4.55 -13.94 -9.44
C TYR A 133 4.24 -15.20 -8.63
N ARG A 134 5.10 -16.22 -8.71
CA ARG A 134 4.92 -17.49 -7.99
C ARG A 134 5.00 -17.29 -6.47
N LEU A 135 5.98 -16.54 -6.00
CA LEU A 135 6.15 -16.23 -4.58
C LEU A 135 4.98 -15.41 -4.04
N SER A 136 4.56 -14.36 -4.74
CA SER A 136 3.40 -13.57 -4.33
C SER A 136 2.12 -14.41 -4.33
N THR A 137 1.91 -15.28 -5.33
CA THR A 137 0.78 -16.22 -5.36
C THR A 137 0.77 -17.12 -4.12
N PHE A 138 1.93 -17.65 -3.73
CA PHE A 138 2.07 -18.46 -2.53
C PHE A 138 1.72 -17.64 -1.27
N MET A 139 2.26 -16.43 -1.15
CA MET A 139 1.95 -15.52 -0.03
C MET A 139 0.45 -15.22 0.09
N TRP A 140 -0.21 -14.92 -1.03
CA TRP A 140 -1.65 -14.65 -1.07
C TRP A 140 -2.48 -15.86 -0.66
N ALA A 141 -2.13 -17.04 -1.15
CA ALA A 141 -2.81 -18.28 -0.77
C ALA A 141 -2.58 -18.62 0.71
N SER A 142 -1.35 -18.45 1.23
CA SER A 142 -1.05 -18.66 2.64
C SER A 142 -1.88 -17.73 3.52
N LEU A 143 -1.95 -16.45 3.18
CA LEU A 143 -2.77 -15.47 3.89
C LEU A 143 -4.25 -15.84 3.84
N ALA A 144 -4.77 -16.28 2.69
CA ALA A 144 -6.15 -16.74 2.58
C ALA A 144 -6.42 -17.98 3.45
N ALA A 145 -5.44 -18.86 3.65
CA ALA A 145 -5.56 -20.00 4.56
C ALA A 145 -5.66 -19.56 6.02
N GLU A 146 -4.80 -18.63 6.45
CA GLU A 146 -4.83 -18.06 7.81
C GLU A 146 -6.16 -17.34 8.11
N LEU A 147 -6.74 -16.71 7.09
CA LEU A 147 -7.99 -15.97 7.20
C LEU A 147 -9.25 -16.80 6.90
N ASN A 148 -9.13 -18.14 6.85
CA ASN A 148 -10.24 -19.07 6.54
C ASN A 148 -11.01 -18.73 5.25
N GLY A 149 -10.30 -18.34 4.19
CA GLY A 149 -10.88 -17.97 2.90
C GLY A 149 -11.38 -16.53 2.82
N SER A 150 -11.17 -15.72 3.85
CA SER A 150 -11.46 -14.28 3.76
C SER A 150 -10.37 -13.59 2.93
N THR A 151 -10.76 -12.90 1.87
CA THR A 151 -9.85 -12.03 1.13
C THR A 151 -9.51 -10.81 1.97
N PRO A 152 -8.25 -10.32 1.97
CA PRO A 152 -7.89 -9.10 2.67
C PRO A 152 -8.53 -7.89 1.97
N LEU A 153 -9.76 -7.57 2.34
CA LEU A 153 -10.45 -6.34 2.00
C LEU A 153 -10.81 -5.63 3.30
N THR A 154 -9.86 -4.77 3.69
CA THR A 154 -9.99 -3.43 4.30
C THR A 154 -11.04 -3.22 5.41
N GLU A 155 -10.50 -2.86 6.58
CA GLU A 155 -11.14 -2.36 7.81
C GLU A 155 -11.62 -3.42 8.79
N TYR A 156 -10.71 -3.85 9.66
CA TYR A 156 -11.07 -4.63 10.84
C TYR A 156 -11.29 -3.69 12.04
N MET A 157 -12.44 -3.83 12.70
CA MET A 157 -12.72 -3.11 13.93
C MET A 157 -11.97 -3.79 15.07
N VAL A 158 -10.99 -3.08 15.64
CA VAL A 158 -10.19 -3.56 16.77
C VAL A 158 -10.47 -2.70 17.99
N ASN A 159 -10.65 -3.36 19.15
CA ASN A 159 -10.80 -2.65 20.41
C ASN A 159 -9.45 -2.08 20.86
N GLY A 160 -9.33 -0.75 20.79
CA GLY A 160 -8.13 0.01 21.16
C GLY A 160 -7.97 0.30 22.65
N SER A 161 -8.91 -0.11 23.51
CA SER A 161 -8.92 0.29 24.92
C SER A 161 -7.65 -0.10 25.67
N LEU A 162 -7.02 -1.20 25.28
CA LEU A 162 -5.77 -1.69 25.87
C LEU A 162 -4.56 -0.78 25.57
N LEU A 163 -4.64 0.05 24.53
CA LEU A 163 -3.61 1.01 24.13
C LEU A 163 -3.98 2.45 24.52
N GLY A 164 -5.05 2.65 25.30
CA GLY A 164 -5.57 3.98 25.63
C GLY A 164 -6.24 4.68 24.44
N LEU A 165 -6.66 3.91 23.43
CA LEU A 165 -7.32 4.39 22.23
C LEU A 165 -8.83 4.05 22.25
N SER A 166 -9.57 4.53 21.26
CA SER A 166 -11.02 4.28 21.13
C SER A 166 -11.36 2.77 21.13
N ARG A 167 -12.54 2.41 21.64
CA ARG A 167 -13.05 1.02 21.61
C ARG A 167 -13.33 0.49 20.21
N THR A 168 -13.33 1.37 19.22
CA THR A 168 -13.58 1.08 17.82
C THR A 168 -12.50 1.73 16.96
N ILE A 169 -11.30 1.12 16.92
CA ILE A 169 -10.28 1.51 15.95
C ILE A 169 -10.53 0.74 14.66
N GLN A 170 -10.60 1.47 13.55
CA GLN A 170 -10.51 0.87 12.23
C GLN A 170 -9.05 0.61 11.90
N CYS A 171 -8.66 -0.66 11.85
CA CYS A 171 -7.33 -1.07 11.40
C CYS A 171 -7.39 -1.43 9.91
N THR A 172 -6.73 -0.62 9.10
CA THR A 172 -6.55 -0.90 7.68
C THR A 172 -5.36 -1.83 7.49
N PHE A 173 -5.62 -3.11 7.21
CA PHE A 173 -4.62 -3.99 6.62
C PHE A 173 -4.66 -3.82 5.11
N VAL A 174 -3.72 -3.06 4.56
CA VAL A 174 -3.48 -3.04 3.11
C VAL A 174 -2.42 -4.08 2.83
N ALA A 175 -2.80 -5.18 2.22
CA ALA A 175 -1.84 -6.03 1.55
C ALA A 175 -1.76 -5.54 0.09
N VAL A 176 -0.68 -4.81 -0.20
CA VAL A 176 -0.35 -4.29 -1.54
C VAL A 176 0.24 -5.41 -2.39
#